data_AF-T1CN03-F1
#
_entry.id   AF-T1CN03-F1
#
_cell.length_a   1.000
_cell.length_b   1.000
_cell.length_c   1.000
_cell.angle_alpha   90.00
_cell.angle_beta   90.00
_cell.angle_gamma   90.00
#
_symmetry.space_group_name_H-M   'P 1'
#
loop_
_entity.id
_entity.type
_entity.pdbx_description
1 polymer ?
#
loop_
_entity_poly.entity_id
_entity_poly.type
_entity_poly.pdbx_seq_one_letter_code
_entity_poly.pdbx_strand_id
1 'polypeptide(L)'
;GTTVAAHRFNTRELRKGNDILDVWFESGASHHAVLEGTHPELGYPANMYLEGSDQHRGWFQASLLEAAGYRDTPPFKQILTHGFIVDSHGHKMSKSQGNDIKVSDALKQNGADVLRLWVASVDYQDDMP
;
A
#
# COMPACT_ATOMS: atom_id res chain seq x y z
N GLY A 1 36.75 -14.29 -36.82
CA GLY A 1 36.11 -15.09 -35.76
C GLY A 1 36.67 -14.62 -34.44
N THR A 2 35.88 -13.88 -33.67
CA THR A 2 36.32 -13.28 -32.40
C THR A 2 35.66 -14.07 -31.28
N THR A 3 36.42 -14.99 -30.69
CA THR A 3 35.96 -15.83 -29.58
C THR A 3 35.89 -14.96 -28.32
N VAL A 4 34.67 -14.65 -27.87
CA VAL A 4 34.46 -13.98 -26.57
C VAL A 4 34.87 -14.96 -25.48
N ALA A 5 35.86 -14.59 -24.68
CA ALA A 5 36.34 -15.42 -23.58
C ALA A 5 35.21 -15.64 -22.57
N ALA A 6 34.88 -16.91 -22.31
CA ALA A 6 33.94 -17.27 -21.26
C ALA A 6 34.54 -16.88 -19.90
N HIS A 7 34.03 -15.81 -19.29
CA HIS A 7 34.34 -15.48 -17.90
C HIS A 7 33.89 -16.65 -17.01
N ARG A 8 34.85 -17.37 -16.45
CA ARG A 8 34.61 -18.46 -15.50
C ARG A 8 34.21 -17.84 -14.16
N PHE A 9 32.93 -17.91 -13.84
CA PHE A 9 32.37 -17.47 -12.56
C PHE A 9 32.85 -18.40 -11.42
N ASN A 10 33.56 -17.85 -10.42
CA ASN A 10 34.02 -18.61 -9.25
C ASN A 10 33.03 -18.48 -8.09
N THR A 11 32.28 -19.54 -7.81
CA THR A 11 31.26 -19.56 -6.75
C THR A 11 31.84 -19.43 -5.34
N ARG A 12 33.14 -19.68 -5.13
CA ARG A 12 33.81 -19.55 -3.82
C ARG A 12 34.09 -18.10 -3.42
N GLU A 13 33.99 -17.16 -4.36
CA GLU A 13 34.20 -15.73 -4.12
C GLU A 13 32.90 -14.96 -3.83
N LEU A 14 31.75 -15.65 -3.88
CA LEU A 14 30.45 -15.05 -3.59
C LEU A 14 30.35 -14.60 -2.14
N ARG A 15 29.81 -13.40 -1.95
CA ARG A 15 29.50 -12.84 -0.64
C ARG A 15 28.03 -12.49 -0.57
N LYS A 16 27.40 -12.81 0.57
CA LYS A 16 26.03 -12.38 0.85
C LYS A 16 26.00 -10.85 0.98
N GLY A 17 25.09 -10.20 0.24
CA GLY A 17 24.77 -8.79 0.45
C GLY A 17 24.03 -8.59 1.77
N ASN A 18 24.32 -7.49 2.46
CA ASN A 18 23.67 -7.15 3.74
C ASN A 18 22.68 -5.99 3.60
N ASP A 19 22.45 -5.52 2.37
CA ASP A 19 21.44 -4.52 2.08
C ASP A 19 20.04 -5.13 2.28
N ILE A 20 19.09 -4.27 2.65
CA ILE A 20 17.69 -4.64 2.81
C ILE A 20 16.86 -4.05 1.68
N LEU A 21 15.67 -4.61 1.49
CA LEU A 21 14.70 -4.05 0.56
C LEU A 21 14.03 -2.83 1.18
N ASP A 22 13.64 -1.90 0.32
CA ASP A 22 12.82 -0.77 0.70
C ASP A 22 11.39 -1.23 1.04
N VAL A 23 10.78 -0.58 2.03
CA VAL A 23 9.44 -0.95 2.53
C VAL A 23 8.34 -0.80 1.48
N TRP A 24 8.52 0.07 0.48
CA TRP A 24 7.59 0.17 -0.65
C TRP A 24 7.71 -1.03 -1.57
N PHE A 25 8.89 -1.63 -1.72
CA PHE A 25 9.03 -2.88 -2.46
C PHE A 25 8.28 -4.02 -1.76
N GLU A 26 8.48 -4.16 -0.44
CA GLU A 26 7.81 -5.22 0.34
C GLU A 26 6.28 -5.07 0.31
N SER A 27 5.77 -3.85 0.51
CA SER A 27 4.32 -3.60 0.44
C SER A 27 3.78 -3.71 -0.98
N GLY A 28 4.54 -3.29 -2.00
CA GLY A 28 4.19 -3.43 -3.41
C GLY A 28 4.01 -4.89 -3.83
N ALA A 29 4.84 -5.80 -3.32
CA ALA A 29 4.76 -7.24 -3.58
C ALA A 29 3.59 -7.95 -2.85
N SER A 30 2.75 -7.22 -2.11
CA SER A 30 1.63 -7.81 -1.36
C SER A 30 0.61 -8.55 -2.25
N HIS A 31 0.40 -8.12 -3.50
CA HIS A 31 -0.51 -8.85 -4.40
C HIS A 31 -0.01 -10.27 -4.67
N HIS A 32 1.30 -10.45 -4.86
CA HIS A 32 1.88 -11.76 -5.06
C HIS A 32 1.86 -12.58 -3.76
N ALA A 33 2.29 -11.97 -2.64
CA ALA A 33 2.36 -12.66 -1.36
C ALA A 33 0.98 -13.09 -0.84
N VAL A 34 -0.06 -12.26 -1.03
CA VAL A 34 -1.38 -12.44 -0.42
C VAL A 34 -2.43 -12.93 -1.42
N LEU A 35 -2.64 -12.22 -2.54
CA LEU A 35 -3.72 -12.57 -3.49
C LEU A 35 -3.42 -13.86 -4.24
N GLU A 36 -2.14 -14.09 -4.57
CA GLU A 36 -1.71 -15.31 -5.29
C GLU A 36 -1.07 -16.36 -4.37
N GLY A 37 -0.51 -15.94 -3.24
CA GLY A 37 0.29 -16.80 -2.36
C GLY A 37 -0.51 -17.50 -1.26
N THR A 38 -0.92 -16.76 -0.24
CA THR A 38 -1.43 -17.37 1.01
C THR A 38 -2.93 -17.63 1.05
N HIS A 39 -3.72 -17.01 0.16
CA HIS A 39 -5.18 -17.06 0.21
C HIS A 39 -5.79 -17.56 -1.11
N PRO A 40 -6.06 -18.88 -1.26
CA PRO A 40 -6.62 -19.46 -2.47
C PRO A 40 -8.01 -18.91 -2.88
N GLU A 41 -8.73 -18.31 -1.93
CA GLU A 41 -10.02 -17.67 -2.14
C GLU A 41 -9.93 -16.28 -2.79
N LEU A 42 -8.74 -15.68 -2.76
CA LEU A 42 -8.49 -14.38 -3.38
C LEU A 42 -8.09 -14.56 -4.85
N GLY A 43 -8.20 -13.47 -5.60
CA GLY A 43 -7.94 -13.46 -7.03
C GLY A 43 -7.02 -12.33 -7.41
N TYR A 44 -6.13 -12.63 -8.35
CA TYR A 44 -5.34 -11.64 -9.06
C TYR A 44 -5.90 -11.44 -10.49
N PRO A 45 -6.08 -10.19 -10.96
CA PRO A 45 -5.90 -8.95 -10.20
C PRO A 45 -7.07 -8.67 -9.25
N ALA A 46 -6.80 -7.94 -8.17
CA ALA A 46 -7.84 -7.48 -7.25
C ALA A 46 -8.89 -6.63 -8.00
N ASN A 47 -10.15 -6.71 -7.58
CA ASN A 47 -11.19 -5.87 -8.17
C ASN A 47 -10.94 -4.38 -7.89
N MET A 48 -10.48 -4.04 -6.69
CA MET A 48 -10.24 -2.67 -6.28
C MET A 48 -9.15 -2.59 -5.21
N TYR A 49 -8.30 -1.57 -5.31
CA TYR A 49 -7.49 -1.06 -4.21
C TYR A 49 -8.12 0.22 -3.66
N LEU A 50 -8.13 0.39 -2.35
CA LEU A 50 -8.71 1.55 -1.67
C LEU A 50 -7.77 2.03 -0.57
N GLU A 51 -7.27 3.26 -0.70
CA GLU A 51 -6.42 3.92 0.29
C GLU A 51 -6.54 5.44 0.18
N GLY A 52 -5.86 6.18 1.08
CA GLY A 52 -5.73 7.63 0.99
C GLY A 52 -5.06 8.11 -0.30
N SER A 53 -5.37 9.34 -0.72
CA SER A 53 -4.83 9.95 -1.95
C SER A 53 -3.29 10.02 -2.00
N ASP A 54 -2.60 10.05 -0.86
CA ASP A 54 -1.14 10.00 -0.77
C ASP A 54 -0.53 8.71 -1.36
N GLN A 55 -1.29 7.62 -1.42
CA GLN A 55 -0.79 6.34 -1.92
C GLN A 55 -0.58 6.30 -3.43
N HIS A 56 -0.99 7.33 -4.17
CA HIS A 56 -0.62 7.50 -5.59
C HIS A 56 0.89 7.47 -5.82
N ARG A 57 1.68 8.01 -4.87
CA ARG A 57 3.16 7.99 -4.91
C ARG A 57 3.77 7.02 -3.90
N GLY A 58 2.92 6.20 -3.29
CA GLY A 58 3.30 5.17 -2.33
C GLY A 58 2.86 3.81 -2.86
N TRP A 59 1.97 3.16 -2.13
CA TRP A 59 1.63 1.76 -2.32
C TRP A 59 1.04 1.44 -3.70
N PHE A 60 0.24 2.33 -4.31
CA PHE A 60 -0.31 2.07 -5.64
C PHE A 60 0.78 2.03 -6.70
N GLN A 61 1.70 2.99 -6.68
CA GLN A 61 2.81 3.05 -7.62
C GLN A 61 3.76 1.86 -7.41
N ALA A 62 4.10 1.56 -6.14
CA ALA A 62 4.98 0.45 -5.83
C ALA A 62 4.40 -0.90 -6.27
N SER A 63 3.10 -1.12 -6.03
CA SER A 63 2.40 -2.33 -6.48
C SER A 63 2.36 -2.43 -8.01
N LEU A 64 2.14 -1.31 -8.72
CA LEU A 64 2.16 -1.31 -10.19
C LEU A 64 3.54 -1.63 -10.76
N LEU A 65 4.60 -1.09 -10.16
CA LEU A 65 5.98 -1.33 -10.61
C LEU A 65 6.43 -2.76 -10.34
N GLU A 66 6.11 -3.30 -9.16
CA GLU A 66 6.39 -4.70 -8.83
C GLU A 66 5.63 -5.62 -9.77
N ALA A 67 4.32 -5.41 -9.90
CA ALA A 67 3.49 -6.16 -10.83
C ALA A 67 4.07 -6.10 -12.23
N ALA A 68 4.38 -4.93 -12.80
CA ALA A 68 4.96 -4.83 -14.14
C ALA A 68 6.29 -5.61 -14.33
N GLY A 69 7.05 -5.83 -13.26
CA GLY A 69 8.26 -6.66 -13.28
C GLY A 69 8.00 -8.17 -13.12
N TYR A 70 6.91 -8.54 -12.45
CA TYR A 70 6.54 -9.93 -12.13
C TYR A 70 5.47 -10.53 -13.08
N ARG A 71 4.50 -9.70 -13.49
CA ARG A 71 3.29 -9.98 -14.29
C ARG A 71 3.05 -8.84 -15.28
N ASP A 72 2.77 -9.14 -16.54
CA ASP A 72 2.38 -8.10 -17.52
C ASP A 72 0.92 -7.60 -17.35
N THR A 73 0.43 -7.49 -16.11
CA THR A 73 -0.93 -7.04 -15.79
C THR A 73 -0.91 -6.20 -14.52
N PRO A 74 -1.72 -5.12 -14.39
CA PRO A 74 -1.83 -4.37 -13.14
C PRO A 74 -2.38 -5.24 -12.00
N PRO A 75 -1.98 -5.02 -10.73
CA PRO A 75 -2.43 -5.85 -9.61
C PRO A 75 -3.87 -5.56 -9.17
N PHE A 76 -4.48 -4.52 -9.71
CA PHE A 76 -5.86 -4.11 -9.44
C PHE A 76 -6.56 -3.65 -10.72
N LYS A 77 -7.88 -3.83 -10.80
CA LYS A 77 -8.71 -3.36 -11.91
C LYS A 77 -9.14 -1.91 -11.75
N GLN A 78 -9.29 -1.44 -10.51
CA GLN A 78 -9.73 -0.09 -10.16
C GLN A 78 -9.00 0.38 -8.90
N ILE A 79 -8.85 1.71 -8.78
CA ILE A 79 -8.45 2.36 -7.53
C ILE A 79 -9.58 3.27 -7.08
N LEU A 80 -9.79 3.34 -5.77
CA LEU A 80 -10.62 4.32 -5.10
C LEU A 80 -9.76 5.05 -4.09
N THR A 81 -9.80 6.37 -4.10
CA THR A 81 -9.11 7.19 -3.09
C THR A 81 -10.07 7.97 -2.25
N HIS A 82 -9.67 8.19 -1.00
CA HIS A 82 -10.34 9.12 -0.10
C HIS A 82 -9.39 10.22 0.38
N GLY A 83 -9.96 11.33 0.83
CA GLY A 83 -9.24 12.40 1.51
C GLY A 83 -8.74 12.01 2.90
N PHE A 84 -8.05 12.93 3.56
CA PHE A 84 -7.61 12.74 4.94
C PHE A 84 -8.71 13.07 5.92
N ILE A 85 -8.65 12.49 7.11
CA ILE A 85 -9.40 13.03 8.23
C ILE A 85 -8.60 14.23 8.77
N VAL A 86 -9.26 15.39 8.81
CA VAL A 86 -8.71 16.66 9.25
C VAL A 86 -9.36 17.08 10.58
N ASP A 87 -8.68 17.94 11.33
CA ASP A 87 -9.27 18.56 12.51
C ASP A 87 -10.26 19.68 12.14
N SER A 88 -10.86 20.30 13.16
CA SER A 88 -11.82 21.40 12.98
C SER A 88 -11.26 22.65 12.29
N HIS A 89 -9.93 22.74 12.12
CA HIS A 89 -9.24 23.82 11.41
C HIS A 89 -8.77 23.39 10.02
N GLY A 90 -9.09 22.16 9.58
CA GLY A 90 -8.68 21.61 8.30
C GLY A 90 -7.25 21.09 8.27
N HIS A 91 -6.58 20.94 9.43
CA HIS A 91 -5.25 20.34 9.45
C HIS A 91 -5.35 18.82 9.48
N LYS A 92 -4.59 18.16 8.62
CA LYS A 92 -4.45 16.69 8.63
C LYS A 92 -4.09 16.21 10.03
N MET A 93 -4.88 15.29 10.57
CA MET A 93 -4.59 14.71 11.88
C MET A 93 -3.28 13.92 11.83
N SER A 94 -2.39 14.18 12.80
CA SER A 94 -1.16 13.42 12.96
C SER A 94 -0.73 13.36 14.41
N LYS A 95 -0.17 12.20 14.82
CA LYS A 95 0.34 12.01 16.18
C LYS A 95 1.38 13.05 16.60
N SER A 96 2.18 13.53 15.65
CA SER A 96 3.21 14.55 15.91
C SER A 96 2.62 15.94 16.17
N GLN A 97 1.44 16.24 15.63
CA GLN A 97 0.74 17.50 15.89
C GLN A 97 -0.16 17.43 17.13
N GLY A 98 -0.39 16.23 17.68
CA GLY A 98 -1.19 16.03 18.89
C GLY A 98 -2.69 16.29 18.69
N ASN A 99 -3.13 16.45 17.44
CA ASN A 99 -4.53 16.59 17.06
C ASN A 99 -5.15 15.25 16.63
N ASP A 100 -4.51 14.12 16.93
CA ASP A 100 -5.05 12.81 16.55
C ASP A 100 -6.20 12.39 17.47
N ILE A 101 -7.33 12.05 16.86
CA ILE A 101 -8.41 11.36 17.55
C ILE A 101 -8.06 9.86 17.59
N LYS A 102 -7.95 9.31 18.79
CA LYS A 102 -7.84 7.86 18.96
C LYS A 102 -9.17 7.20 18.60
N VAL A 103 -9.15 6.39 17.55
CA VAL A 103 -10.32 5.59 17.12
C VAL A 103 -10.91 4.79 18.29
N SER A 104 -10.07 4.27 19.19
CA SER A 104 -10.53 3.55 20.39
C SER A 104 -11.38 4.40 21.34
N ASP A 105 -11.09 5.69 21.45
CA ASP A 105 -11.80 6.59 22.35
C ASP A 105 -13.11 7.04 21.71
N ALA A 106 -13.09 7.32 20.40
CA ALA A 106 -14.30 7.57 19.61
C ALA A 106 -15.27 6.39 19.65
N LEU A 107 -14.75 5.15 19.56
CA LEU A 107 -15.54 3.92 19.66
C LEU A 107 -16.20 3.77 21.04
N LYS A 108 -15.47 4.07 22.13
CA LYS A 108 -16.02 4.01 23.49
C LYS A 108 -17.09 5.06 23.73
N GLN A 109 -16.94 6.26 23.15
CA GLN A 109 -17.86 7.37 23.34
C GLN A 109 -19.15 7.21 22.52
N ASN A 110 -19.03 6.83 21.24
CA ASN A 110 -20.15 6.87 20.29
C ASN A 110 -20.62 5.49 19.82
N GLY A 111 -19.81 4.44 20.01
CA GLY A 111 -20.08 3.11 19.45
C GLY A 111 -19.74 3.00 17.97
N ALA A 112 -19.52 1.76 17.50
CA ALA A 112 -19.06 1.50 16.13
C ALA A 112 -20.07 1.93 15.06
N ASP A 113 -21.37 1.78 15.31
CA ASP A 113 -22.39 2.04 14.30
C ASP A 113 -22.57 3.54 14.04
N VAL A 114 -22.46 4.37 15.09
CA VAL A 114 -22.47 5.84 14.92
C VAL A 114 -21.26 6.29 14.11
N LEU A 115 -20.08 5.74 14.38
CA LEU A 115 -18.88 6.07 13.61
C LEU A 115 -18.99 5.62 12.15
N ARG A 116 -19.53 4.43 11.88
CA ARG A 116 -19.75 3.95 10.50
C ARG A 116 -20.78 4.81 9.77
N LEU A 117 -21.85 5.21 10.45
CA LEU A 117 -22.86 6.11 9.87
C LEU A 117 -22.24 7.46 9.52
N TRP A 118 -21.38 7.99 10.40
CA TRP A 118 -20.64 9.21 10.12
C TRP A 118 -19.72 9.05 8.88
N VAL A 119 -18.89 8.00 8.82
CA VAL A 119 -18.04 7.70 7.64
C VAL A 119 -18.87 7.53 6.37
N ALA A 120 -20.05 6.92 6.44
CA ALA A 120 -20.93 6.76 5.28
C ALA A 120 -21.65 8.06 4.86
N SER A 121 -21.68 9.07 5.73
CA SER A 121 -22.36 10.35 5.50
C SER A 121 -21.46 11.46 4.96
N VAL A 122 -20.14 11.29 5.03
CA VAL A 122 -19.16 12.27 4.54
C VAL A 122 -18.85 12.04 3.07
N ASP A 123 -18.59 13.13 2.34
CA ASP A 123 -18.04 13.05 1.00
C ASP A 123 -16.55 12.67 1.09
N TYR A 124 -16.23 11.42 0.79
CA TYR A 124 -14.88 10.90 0.91
C TYR A 124 -13.92 11.45 -0.17
N GLN A 125 -14.42 12.10 -1.23
CA GLN A 125 -13.58 12.64 -2.29
C GLN A 125 -12.74 13.84 -1.81
N ASP A 126 -13.25 14.54 -0.80
CA ASP A 126 -12.58 15.64 -0.12
C ASP A 126 -12.01 15.21 1.25
N ASP A 127 -11.28 16.10 1.89
CA ASP A 127 -10.85 15.91 3.28
C ASP A 127 -12.06 15.90 4.23
N MET A 128 -12.09 14.91 5.12
CA MET A 128 -13.21 14.62 6.02
C MET A 128 -13.00 15.31 7.38
N PRO A 129 -13.98 16.10 7.88
CA PRO A 129 -13.86 16.88 9.12
C PRO A 129 -14.01 16.08 10.42
#